data_AF-A0A061S6H7-F1
#
_entry.id   AF-A0A061S6H7-F1
#
_cell.length_a   1.000
_cell.length_b   1.000
_cell.length_c   1.000
_cell.angle_alpha   90.00
_cell.angle_beta   90.00
_cell.angle_gamma   90.00
#
_symmetry.space_group_name_H-M   'P 1'
#
loop_
_entity.id
_entity.type
_entity.pdbx_description
1 polymer ?
#
loop_
_entity_poly.entity_id
_entity_poly.type
_entity_poly.pdbx_seq_one_letter_code
_entity_poly.pdbx_strand_id
1 'polypeptide(L)'
;MRLVASKKEAEETLEGLNRKRAKLIEQRDRVAQTRNQLELRRMRAAQAIGNHIKEMELAIQELTSELGPLREAAAEGDARAQAEVLALEEQLGSASERKGQLQAKLEGGDFLPPADRDAARQLDDATDAIDAELEYLAESISAAKQAVSEGDGAAEAFGRRTRELSAAESRALLVQYMETLIASRDRERQNAARVAELEVRCAESRKESEETTQRLRRKEMEFDRRLTELQRGHADKVAALLKQASAMGAAGDGGASGRRRSSSVEESLGGLKDDDLRQLVAFYKEQMEALNKDNFYYKKLNRELKRKLRGELRGSSVVSASASARGWPADAALRGGTWEDGSAQPVHIRQSSMTDASKYLTPIDAEQSACEPQPQPAAVEPAAATADGGVGAATAPLPLEEEPEAPRPAGSDGGGGAGGPPGRISGSRAR
;
A
#
# COMPACT_ATOMS: atom_id res chain seq x y z
N MET A 1 24.27 26.63 21.58
CA MET A 1 23.54 26.54 20.30
C MET A 1 22.96 25.15 20.04
N ARG A 2 23.73 24.05 20.08
CA ARG A 2 23.18 22.68 19.86
C ARG A 2 22.06 22.28 20.81
N LEU A 3 22.15 22.60 22.10
CA LEU A 3 21.08 22.30 23.07
C LEU A 3 19.79 23.10 22.79
N VAL A 4 19.91 24.34 22.32
CA VAL A 4 18.76 25.18 21.97
C VAL A 4 18.13 24.72 20.65
N ALA A 5 18.94 24.31 19.67
CA ALA A 5 18.45 23.72 18.43
C ALA A 5 17.73 22.37 18.71
N SER A 6 18.36 21.49 19.49
CA SER A 6 17.78 20.20 19.91
C SER A 6 16.47 20.39 20.69
N LYS A 7 16.37 21.42 21.54
CA LYS A 7 15.14 21.74 22.26
C LYS A 7 14.03 22.17 21.30
N LYS A 8 14.32 23.08 20.37
CA LYS A 8 13.34 23.55 19.37
C LYS A 8 12.83 22.40 18.50
N GLU A 9 13.74 21.54 18.06
CA GLU A 9 13.37 20.33 17.31
C GLU A 9 12.44 19.41 18.14
N ALA A 10 12.74 19.22 19.44
CA ALA A 10 11.87 18.44 20.33
C ALA A 10 10.49 19.10 20.55
N GLU A 11 10.42 20.43 20.69
CA GLU A 11 9.15 21.17 20.79
C GLU A 11 8.30 21.06 19.52
N GLU A 12 8.91 21.21 18.34
CA GLU A 12 8.23 21.04 17.05
C GLU A 12 7.68 19.61 16.88
N THR A 13 8.46 18.60 17.28
CA THR A 13 7.99 17.20 17.25
C THR A 13 6.81 16.98 18.19
N LEU A 14 6.85 17.56 19.40
CA LEU A 14 5.78 17.48 20.39
C LEU A 14 4.49 18.14 19.88
N GLU A 15 4.57 19.31 19.25
CA GLU A 15 3.43 19.94 18.60
C GLU A 15 2.84 19.06 17.48
N GLY A 16 3.71 18.48 16.65
CA GLY A 16 3.32 17.56 15.59
C GLY A 16 2.57 16.34 16.12
N LEU A 17 3.05 15.73 17.20
CA LEU A 17 2.41 14.60 17.86
C LEU A 17 1.07 14.97 18.49
N ASN A 18 0.96 16.14 19.12
CA ASN A 18 -0.31 16.64 19.68
C ASN A 18 -1.36 16.90 18.59
N ARG A 19 -0.95 17.46 17.43
CA ARG A 19 -1.85 17.65 16.27
C ARG A 19 -2.36 16.30 15.74
N LYS A 20 -1.50 15.27 15.69
CA LYS A 20 -1.90 13.92 15.28
C LYS A 20 -2.87 13.29 16.28
N ARG A 21 -2.57 13.39 17.58
CA ARG A 21 -3.44 12.90 18.66
C ARG A 21 -4.82 13.55 18.62
N ALA A 22 -4.89 14.86 18.40
CA ALA A 22 -6.16 15.58 18.28
C ALA A 22 -7.02 15.04 17.11
N LYS A 23 -6.41 14.76 15.95
CA LYS A 23 -7.11 14.18 14.80
C LYS A 23 -7.62 12.76 15.07
N LEU A 24 -6.82 11.92 15.75
CA LEU A 24 -7.24 10.57 16.12
C LEU A 24 -8.39 10.58 17.13
N ILE A 25 -8.38 11.51 18.09
CA ILE A 25 -9.51 11.69 19.02
C ILE A 25 -10.78 12.07 18.25
N GLU A 26 -10.68 13.00 17.30
CA GLU A 26 -11.83 13.36 16.47
C GLU A 26 -12.35 12.16 15.64
N GLN A 27 -11.45 11.35 15.08
CA GLN A 27 -11.82 10.13 14.38
C GLN A 27 -12.49 9.10 15.30
N ARG A 28 -11.95 8.88 16.51
CA ARG A 28 -12.55 8.01 17.53
C ARG A 28 -13.97 8.46 17.87
N ASP A 29 -14.17 9.76 18.06
CA ASP A 29 -15.48 10.30 18.41
C ASP A 29 -16.50 10.09 17.28
N ARG A 30 -16.06 10.16 16.01
CA ARG A 30 -16.92 9.81 14.84
C ARG A 30 -17.26 8.32 14.82
N VAL A 31 -16.28 7.43 15.05
CA VAL A 31 -16.51 5.97 15.13
C VAL A 31 -17.51 5.66 16.26
N ALA A 32 -17.34 6.27 17.43
CA ALA A 32 -18.24 6.13 18.56
C ALA A 32 -19.67 6.59 18.23
N GLN A 33 -19.84 7.72 17.52
CA GLN A 33 -21.17 8.15 17.07
C GLN A 33 -21.85 7.13 16.17
N THR A 34 -21.13 6.53 15.21
CA THR A 34 -21.68 5.49 14.33
C THR A 34 -22.01 4.20 15.07
N ARG A 35 -21.17 3.81 16.04
CA ARG A 35 -21.42 2.67 16.93
C ARG A 35 -22.71 2.87 17.72
N ASN A 36 -22.88 4.04 18.34
CA ASN A 36 -24.08 4.38 19.11
C ASN A 36 -25.36 4.29 18.26
N GLN A 37 -25.30 4.64 16.97
CA GLN A 37 -26.44 4.50 16.06
C GLN A 37 -26.81 3.03 15.82
N LEU A 38 -25.82 2.13 15.65
CA LEU A 38 -26.06 0.69 15.52
C LEU A 38 -26.59 0.09 16.82
N GLU A 39 -26.07 0.51 17.97
CA GLU A 39 -26.56 0.08 19.28
C GLU A 39 -28.01 0.52 19.52
N LEU A 40 -28.38 1.74 19.13
CA LEU A 40 -29.76 2.19 19.23
C LEU A 40 -30.70 1.37 18.34
N ARG A 41 -30.27 1.03 17.12
CA ARG A 41 -31.03 0.11 16.24
C ARG A 41 -31.17 -1.28 16.87
N ARG A 42 -30.10 -1.79 17.47
CA ARG A 42 -30.09 -3.07 18.21
C ARG A 42 -31.13 -3.07 19.33
N MET A 43 -31.14 -2.02 20.15
CA MET A 43 -32.07 -1.89 21.28
C MET A 43 -33.52 -1.82 20.82
N ARG A 44 -33.80 -1.07 19.75
CA ARG A 44 -35.16 -1.00 19.17
C ARG A 44 -35.62 -2.35 18.63
N ALA A 45 -34.76 -3.08 17.95
CA ALA A 45 -35.07 -4.42 17.45
C ALA A 45 -35.29 -5.43 18.59
N ALA A 46 -34.45 -5.39 19.63
CA ALA A 46 -34.63 -6.21 20.83
C ALA A 46 -35.96 -5.89 21.55
N GLN A 47 -36.31 -4.61 21.67
CA GLN A 47 -37.58 -4.17 22.25
C GLN A 47 -38.78 -4.65 21.43
N ALA A 48 -38.71 -4.58 20.09
CA ALA A 48 -39.77 -5.08 19.21
C ALA A 48 -40.01 -6.58 19.38
N ILE A 49 -38.95 -7.39 19.45
CA ILE A 49 -39.05 -8.84 19.73
C ILE A 49 -39.60 -9.08 21.13
N GLY A 50 -39.15 -8.33 22.13
CA GLY A 50 -39.67 -8.42 23.50
C GLY A 50 -41.17 -8.11 23.61
N ASN A 51 -41.67 -7.14 22.84
CA ASN A 51 -43.10 -6.86 22.77
C ASN A 51 -43.86 -8.01 22.10
N HIS A 52 -43.32 -8.57 21.02
CA HIS A 52 -43.97 -9.70 20.33
C HIS A 52 -44.02 -10.98 21.20
N ILE A 53 -43.01 -11.19 22.05
CA ILE A 53 -43.05 -12.27 23.06
C ILE A 53 -44.21 -12.06 24.03
N LYS A 54 -44.42 -10.82 24.52
CA LYS A 54 -45.54 -10.51 25.42
C LYS A 54 -46.91 -10.70 24.74
N GLU A 55 -47.03 -10.33 23.47
CA GLU A 55 -48.24 -10.60 22.68
C GLU A 55 -48.52 -12.09 22.58
N MET A 56 -47.49 -12.91 22.30
CA MET A 56 -47.63 -14.37 22.27
C MET A 56 -47.94 -14.95 23.65
N GLU A 57 -47.42 -14.37 24.73
CA GLU A 57 -47.76 -14.75 26.11
C GLU A 57 -49.24 -14.52 26.43
N LEU A 58 -49.79 -13.38 26.04
CA LEU A 58 -51.21 -13.10 26.20
C LEU A 58 -52.07 -14.05 25.36
N ALA A 59 -51.71 -14.29 24.10
CA ALA A 59 -52.42 -15.25 23.24
C ALA A 59 -52.40 -16.68 23.81
N ILE A 60 -51.27 -17.13 24.36
CA ILE A 60 -51.16 -18.43 25.04
C ILE A 60 -52.08 -18.48 26.26
N GLN A 61 -52.15 -17.40 27.05
CA GLN A 61 -53.04 -17.32 28.22
C GLN A 61 -54.52 -17.37 27.80
N GLU A 62 -54.92 -16.64 26.77
CA GLU A 62 -56.28 -16.64 26.21
C GLU A 62 -56.68 -18.03 25.71
N LEU A 63 -55.86 -18.66 24.84
CA LEU A 63 -56.10 -20.02 24.34
C LEU A 63 -56.17 -21.06 25.47
N THR A 64 -55.34 -20.92 26.50
CA THR A 64 -55.38 -21.82 27.67
C THR A 64 -56.67 -21.63 28.47
N SER A 65 -57.18 -20.40 28.57
CA SER A 65 -58.43 -20.09 29.26
C SER A 65 -59.65 -20.63 28.51
N GLU A 66 -59.66 -20.58 27.18
CA GLU A 66 -60.72 -21.12 26.31
C GLU A 66 -60.72 -22.66 26.29
N LEU A 67 -59.55 -23.28 26.35
CA LEU A 67 -59.40 -24.74 26.40
C LEU A 67 -59.98 -25.38 27.67
N GLY A 68 -60.01 -24.66 28.80
CA GLY A 68 -60.53 -25.16 30.08
C GLY A 68 -61.98 -25.67 30.01
N PRO A 69 -62.97 -24.81 29.71
CA PRO A 69 -64.38 -25.20 29.63
C PRO A 69 -64.68 -26.14 28.45
N LEU A 70 -63.97 -25.99 27.32
CA LEU A 70 -64.15 -26.89 26.17
C LEU A 70 -63.67 -28.32 26.44
N ARG A 71 -62.63 -28.49 27.28
CA ARG A 71 -62.19 -29.82 27.73
C ARG A 71 -63.21 -30.50 28.64
N GLU A 72 -63.90 -29.74 29.48
CA GLU A 72 -64.98 -30.25 30.33
C GLU A 72 -66.16 -30.74 29.47
N ALA A 73 -66.63 -29.92 28.52
CA ALA A 73 -67.69 -30.31 27.58
C ALA A 73 -67.27 -31.49 26.66
N ALA A 74 -66.01 -31.54 26.22
CA ALA A 74 -65.48 -32.66 25.44
C ALA A 74 -65.46 -33.98 26.24
N ALA A 75 -65.21 -33.91 27.55
CA ALA A 75 -65.23 -35.06 28.46
C ALA A 75 -66.65 -35.58 28.72
N GLU A 76 -67.67 -34.72 28.60
CA GLU A 76 -69.10 -35.09 28.67
C GLU A 76 -69.61 -35.80 27.39
N GLY A 77 -68.78 -35.89 26.35
CA GLY A 77 -69.06 -36.66 25.12
C GLY A 77 -69.43 -35.82 23.89
N ASP A 78 -69.34 -34.49 23.96
CA ASP A 78 -69.63 -33.61 22.83
C ASP A 78 -68.54 -33.70 21.74
N ALA A 79 -68.87 -34.37 20.62
CA ALA A 79 -67.95 -34.54 19.49
C ALA A 79 -67.50 -33.20 18.85
N ARG A 80 -68.31 -32.14 18.96
CA ARG A 80 -67.96 -30.79 18.48
C ARG A 80 -66.91 -30.13 19.37
N ALA A 81 -67.10 -30.21 20.69
CA ALA A 81 -66.11 -29.73 21.66
C ALA A 81 -64.79 -30.49 21.53
N GLN A 82 -64.82 -31.80 21.26
CA GLN A 82 -63.61 -32.58 20.99
C GLN A 82 -62.83 -32.08 19.77
N ALA A 83 -63.51 -31.74 18.67
CA ALA A 83 -62.84 -31.19 17.48
C ALA A 83 -62.26 -29.79 17.72
N GLU A 84 -62.97 -28.93 18.46
CA GLU A 84 -62.51 -27.58 18.81
C GLU A 84 -61.33 -27.59 19.78
N VAL A 85 -61.32 -28.50 20.77
CA VAL A 85 -60.17 -28.70 21.67
C VAL A 85 -58.92 -29.06 20.88
N LEU A 86 -59.00 -30.00 19.93
CA LEU A 86 -57.86 -30.39 19.11
C LEU A 86 -57.32 -29.21 18.28
N ALA A 87 -58.20 -28.38 17.71
CA ALA A 87 -57.80 -27.21 16.95
C ALA A 87 -57.13 -26.14 17.81
N LEU A 88 -57.66 -25.87 19.01
CA LEU A 88 -57.07 -24.90 19.95
C LEU A 88 -55.76 -25.41 20.56
N GLU A 89 -55.61 -26.71 20.78
CA GLU A 89 -54.35 -27.33 21.22
C GLU A 89 -53.25 -27.20 20.15
N GLU A 90 -53.59 -27.38 18.87
CA GLU A 90 -52.65 -27.14 17.76
C GLU A 90 -52.24 -25.66 17.69
N GLN A 91 -53.20 -24.74 17.84
CA GLN A 91 -52.91 -23.30 17.88
C GLN A 91 -52.03 -22.91 19.07
N LEU A 92 -52.31 -23.44 20.27
CA LEU A 92 -51.51 -23.24 21.48
C LEU A 92 -50.09 -23.78 21.32
N GLY A 93 -49.93 -24.96 20.72
CA GLY A 93 -48.64 -25.54 20.39
C GLY A 93 -47.85 -24.62 19.45
N SER A 94 -48.48 -24.19 18.36
CA SER A 94 -47.85 -23.30 17.38
C SER A 94 -47.50 -21.91 17.96
N ALA A 95 -48.30 -21.37 18.89
CA ALA A 95 -48.02 -20.11 19.58
C ALA A 95 -46.86 -20.26 20.58
N SER A 96 -46.83 -21.36 21.34
CA SER A 96 -45.75 -21.69 22.28
C SER A 96 -44.41 -21.89 21.57
N GLU A 97 -44.42 -22.58 20.42
CA GLU A 97 -43.23 -22.75 19.58
C GLU A 97 -42.72 -21.42 19.04
N ARG A 98 -43.61 -20.56 18.49
CA ARG A 98 -43.24 -19.22 18.00
C ARG A 98 -42.67 -18.35 19.13
N LYS A 99 -43.26 -18.38 20.32
CA LYS A 99 -42.73 -17.72 21.52
C LYS A 99 -41.32 -18.22 21.84
N GLY A 100 -41.12 -19.55 21.87
CA GLY A 100 -39.81 -20.14 22.13
C GLY A 100 -38.75 -19.74 21.11
N GLN A 101 -39.11 -19.66 19.82
CA GLN A 101 -38.23 -19.17 18.77
C GLN A 101 -37.83 -17.70 18.94
N LEU A 102 -38.77 -16.84 19.36
CA LEU A 102 -38.50 -15.43 19.64
C LEU A 102 -37.63 -15.26 20.90
N GLN A 103 -37.88 -16.05 21.94
CA GLN A 103 -37.07 -16.07 23.16
C GLN A 103 -35.64 -16.53 22.87
N ALA A 104 -35.45 -17.58 22.08
CA ALA A 104 -34.13 -18.03 21.65
C ALA A 104 -33.38 -16.96 20.83
N LYS A 105 -34.09 -16.21 19.97
CA LYS A 105 -33.51 -15.05 19.25
C LYS A 105 -33.13 -13.91 20.20
N LEU A 106 -33.92 -13.69 21.25
CA LEU A 106 -33.66 -12.67 22.26
C LEU A 106 -32.43 -13.02 23.12
N GLU A 107 -32.33 -14.28 23.56
CA GLU A 107 -31.18 -14.80 24.31
C GLU A 107 -29.91 -14.85 23.47
N GLY A 108 -30.04 -15.21 22.19
CA GLY A 108 -28.92 -15.20 21.23
C GLY A 108 -28.37 -13.81 20.90
N GLY A 109 -29.10 -12.74 21.25
CA GLY A 109 -28.63 -11.37 21.07
C GLY A 109 -28.58 -10.89 19.61
N ASP A 110 -29.16 -11.65 18.68
CA ASP A 110 -29.11 -11.45 17.23
C ASP A 110 -30.32 -10.62 16.75
N PHE A 111 -30.23 -9.32 17.00
CA PHE A 111 -31.29 -8.35 16.67
C PHE A 111 -31.05 -7.61 15.35
N LEU A 112 -29.80 -7.58 14.92
CA LEU A 112 -29.34 -6.79 13.78
C LEU A 112 -29.21 -7.68 12.54
N PRO A 113 -29.47 -7.12 11.34
CA PRO A 113 -29.09 -7.76 10.09
C PRO A 113 -27.60 -8.17 10.11
N PRO A 114 -27.20 -9.23 9.39
CA PRO A 114 -25.79 -9.64 9.33
C PRO A 114 -24.88 -8.50 8.89
N ALA A 115 -25.31 -7.67 7.94
CA ALA A 115 -24.58 -6.48 7.50
C ALA A 115 -24.30 -5.47 8.63
N ASP A 116 -25.29 -5.20 9.48
CA ASP A 116 -25.12 -4.25 10.59
C ASP A 116 -24.27 -4.85 11.72
N ARG A 117 -24.31 -6.18 11.91
CA ARG A 117 -23.40 -6.89 12.84
C ARG A 117 -21.96 -6.84 12.36
N ASP A 118 -21.73 -7.06 11.08
CA ASP A 118 -20.40 -6.95 10.50
C ASP A 118 -19.89 -5.50 10.53
N ALA A 119 -20.76 -4.52 10.30
CA ALA A 119 -20.43 -3.11 10.49
C ALA A 119 -20.07 -2.79 11.96
N ALA A 120 -20.81 -3.32 12.94
CA ALA A 120 -20.49 -3.14 14.36
C ALA A 120 -19.11 -3.72 14.70
N ARG A 121 -18.79 -4.93 14.21
CA ARG A 121 -17.46 -5.55 14.38
C ARG A 121 -16.35 -4.70 13.75
N GLN A 122 -16.57 -4.18 12.55
CA GLN A 122 -15.60 -3.31 11.89
C GLN A 122 -15.36 -2.01 12.67
N LEU A 123 -16.39 -1.46 13.32
CA LEU A 123 -16.24 -0.29 14.18
C LEU A 123 -15.52 -0.61 15.50
N ASP A 124 -15.71 -1.81 16.06
CA ASP A 124 -14.93 -2.29 17.21
C ASP A 124 -13.44 -2.45 16.83
N ASP A 125 -13.14 -3.13 15.72
CA ASP A 125 -11.77 -3.29 15.21
C ASP A 125 -11.10 -1.93 14.92
N ALA A 126 -11.87 -0.98 14.37
CA ALA A 126 -11.39 0.38 14.13
C ALA A 126 -11.14 1.16 15.43
N THR A 127 -11.95 0.93 16.47
CA THR A 127 -11.75 1.54 17.79
C THR A 127 -10.46 1.01 18.42
N ASP A 128 -10.25 -0.30 18.43
CA ASP A 128 -9.04 -0.93 18.95
C ASP A 128 -7.78 -0.45 18.22
N ALA A 129 -7.86 -0.29 16.89
CA ALA A 129 -6.76 0.27 16.11
C ALA A 129 -6.45 1.73 16.49
N ILE A 130 -7.48 2.57 16.65
CA ILE A 130 -7.29 3.98 17.06
C ILE A 130 -6.74 4.06 18.49
N ASP A 131 -7.20 3.21 19.41
CA ASP A 131 -6.72 3.20 20.79
C ASP A 131 -5.24 2.78 20.87
N ALA A 132 -4.83 1.76 20.11
CA ALA A 132 -3.42 1.38 20.00
C ALA A 132 -2.55 2.51 19.43
N GLU A 133 -3.04 3.24 18.42
CA GLU A 133 -2.33 4.42 17.90
C GLU A 133 -2.28 5.56 18.92
N LEU A 134 -3.35 5.79 19.69
CA LEU A 134 -3.38 6.80 20.76
C LEU A 134 -2.42 6.46 21.90
N GLU A 135 -2.28 5.19 22.28
CA GLU A 135 -1.31 4.72 23.27
C GLU A 135 0.12 4.98 22.79
N TYR A 136 0.45 4.60 21.55
CA TYR A 136 1.75 4.93 20.95
C TYR A 136 2.01 6.44 20.91
N LEU A 137 1.01 7.24 20.54
CA LEU A 137 1.14 8.69 20.57
C LEU A 137 1.31 9.22 21.99
N ALA A 138 0.66 8.63 22.99
CA ALA A 138 0.82 9.03 24.39
C ALA A 138 2.25 8.77 24.89
N GLU A 139 2.82 7.60 24.59
CA GLU A 139 4.21 7.25 24.91
C GLU A 139 5.23 8.13 24.17
N SER A 140 5.01 8.39 22.89
CA SER A 140 5.90 9.28 22.13
C SER A 140 5.82 10.74 22.61
N ILE A 141 4.63 11.22 23.00
CA ILE A 141 4.46 12.54 23.61
C ILE A 141 5.14 12.61 24.98
N SER A 142 5.05 11.57 25.82
CA SER A 142 5.71 11.56 27.13
C SER A 142 7.23 11.58 26.98
N ALA A 143 7.77 10.80 26.03
CA ALA A 143 9.19 10.81 25.70
C ALA A 143 9.66 12.18 25.19
N ALA A 144 8.91 12.80 24.27
CA ALA A 144 9.23 14.14 23.76
C ALA A 144 9.17 15.21 24.87
N LYS A 145 8.17 15.14 25.77
CA LYS A 145 8.07 16.02 26.95
C LYS A 145 9.26 15.84 27.89
N GLN A 146 9.67 14.61 28.14
CA GLN A 146 10.82 14.33 28.97
C GLN A 146 12.09 14.95 28.38
N ALA A 147 12.34 14.79 27.07
CA ALA A 147 13.49 15.39 26.39
C ALA A 147 13.51 16.93 26.49
N VAL A 148 12.35 17.58 26.35
CA VAL A 148 12.24 19.04 26.55
C VAL A 148 12.54 19.42 28.00
N SER A 149 11.98 18.70 28.98
CA SER A 149 12.20 18.97 30.41
C SER A 149 13.65 18.76 30.84
N GLU A 150 14.34 17.76 30.29
CA GLU A 150 15.77 17.52 30.51
C GLU A 150 16.61 18.64 29.92
N GLY A 151 16.23 19.14 28.73
CA GLY A 151 16.82 20.32 28.11
C GLY A 151 16.68 21.58 28.98
N ASP A 152 15.49 21.79 29.56
CA ASP A 152 15.21 22.91 30.46
C ASP A 152 15.97 22.81 31.78
N GLY A 153 15.98 21.63 32.41
CA GLY A 153 16.75 21.39 33.63
C GLY A 153 18.26 21.59 33.44
N ALA A 154 18.81 21.14 32.31
CA ALA A 154 20.21 21.36 31.97
C ALA A 154 20.53 22.85 31.75
N ALA A 155 19.64 23.57 31.06
CA ALA A 155 19.78 25.01 30.83
C ALA A 155 19.70 25.80 32.15
N GLU A 156 18.78 25.43 33.04
CA GLU A 156 18.61 26.06 34.35
C GLU A 156 19.81 25.78 35.26
N ALA A 157 20.29 24.55 35.33
CA ALA A 157 21.46 24.17 36.12
C ALA A 157 22.72 24.90 35.64
N PHE A 158 22.89 25.07 34.33
CA PHE A 158 23.95 25.89 33.75
C PHE A 158 23.78 27.37 34.13
N GLY A 159 22.55 27.90 34.03
CA GLY A 159 22.22 29.27 34.42
C GLY A 159 22.49 29.57 35.91
N ARG A 160 22.21 28.62 36.81
CA ARG A 160 22.53 28.75 38.24
C ARG A 160 24.03 28.77 38.48
N ARG A 161 24.75 27.78 37.96
CA ARG A 161 26.22 27.70 38.09
C ARG A 161 26.90 28.95 37.57
N THR A 162 26.50 29.46 36.41
CA THR A 162 27.10 30.67 35.84
C THR A 162 26.87 31.94 36.66
N ARG A 163 25.76 32.04 37.41
CA ARG A 163 25.53 33.16 38.35
C ARG A 163 26.37 33.08 39.62
N GLU A 164 26.81 31.87 39.99
CA GLU A 164 27.58 31.60 41.21
C GLU A 164 29.11 31.75 41.01
N LEU A 165 29.58 31.90 39.77
CA LEU A 165 31.02 31.98 39.45
C LEU A 165 31.62 33.35 39.82
N SER A 166 32.87 33.34 40.28
CA SER A 166 33.70 34.53 40.40
C SER A 166 34.14 35.07 39.04
N ALA A 167 34.67 36.30 39.00
CA ALA A 167 35.14 36.91 37.75
C ALA A 167 36.31 36.14 37.10
N ALA A 168 37.20 35.53 37.89
CA ALA A 168 38.31 34.73 37.38
C ALA A 168 37.81 33.41 36.77
N GLU A 169 36.88 32.73 37.45
CA GLU A 169 36.28 31.48 36.97
C GLU A 169 35.42 31.72 35.71
N SER A 170 34.70 32.84 35.65
CA SER A 170 33.93 33.25 34.47
C SER A 170 34.84 33.46 33.25
N ARG A 171 36.02 34.08 33.43
CA ARG A 171 37.01 34.24 32.36
C ARG A 171 37.59 32.90 31.91
N ALA A 172 37.91 32.01 32.84
CA ALA A 172 38.41 30.67 32.52
C ALA A 172 37.38 29.84 31.74
N LEU A 173 36.10 29.91 32.14
CA LEU A 173 35.00 29.23 31.46
C LEU A 173 34.78 29.79 30.06
N LEU A 174 34.92 31.11 29.86
CA LEU A 174 34.86 31.73 28.54
C LEU A 174 35.95 31.19 27.62
N VAL A 175 37.20 31.07 28.11
CA VAL A 175 38.31 30.51 27.31
C VAL A 175 38.00 29.07 26.89
N GLN A 176 37.58 28.21 27.83
CA GLN A 176 37.18 26.84 27.52
C GLN A 176 35.99 26.77 26.53
N TYR A 177 35.01 27.67 26.67
CA TYR A 177 33.91 27.77 25.73
C TYR A 177 34.38 28.16 24.32
N MET A 178 35.31 29.12 24.22
CA MET A 178 35.88 29.51 22.93
C MET A 178 36.69 28.37 22.30
N GLU A 179 37.48 27.63 23.08
CA GLU A 179 38.19 26.43 22.61
C GLU A 179 37.23 25.35 22.10
N THR A 180 36.16 25.06 22.85
CA THR A 180 35.15 24.07 22.44
C THR A 180 34.35 24.53 21.22
N LEU A 181 34.09 25.83 21.08
CA LEU A 181 33.48 26.42 19.89
C LEU A 181 34.37 26.27 18.66
N ILE A 182 35.66 26.61 18.77
CA ILE A 182 36.64 26.45 17.70
C ILE A 182 36.70 24.97 17.28
N ALA A 183 36.88 24.07 18.24
CA ALA A 183 36.88 22.62 17.97
C ALA A 183 35.55 22.12 17.38
N SER A 184 34.41 22.70 17.76
CA SER A 184 33.11 22.39 17.15
C SER A 184 33.05 22.86 15.69
N ARG A 185 33.54 24.07 15.39
CA ARG A 185 33.56 24.61 14.03
C ARG A 185 34.52 23.86 13.12
N ASP A 186 35.66 23.40 13.64
CA ASP A 186 36.58 22.58 12.86
C ASP A 186 35.98 21.20 12.55
N ARG A 187 35.27 20.58 13.51
CA ARG A 187 34.52 19.34 13.23
C ARG A 187 33.41 19.56 12.20
N GLU A 188 32.71 20.69 12.26
CA GLU A 188 31.66 21.03 11.28
C GLU A 188 32.25 21.18 9.87
N ARG A 189 33.40 21.86 9.73
CA ARG A 189 34.13 21.95 8.46
C ARG A 189 34.59 20.58 7.95
N GLN A 190 35.10 19.72 8.82
CA GLN A 190 35.48 18.34 8.47
C GLN A 190 34.27 17.51 8.02
N ASN A 191 33.13 17.66 8.68
CA ASN A 191 31.89 16.99 8.29
C ASN A 191 31.38 17.51 6.93
N ALA A 192 31.40 18.82 6.71
CA ALA A 192 31.04 19.41 5.42
C ALA A 192 31.93 18.89 4.28
N ALA A 193 33.24 18.78 4.52
CA ALA A 193 34.18 18.18 3.56
C ALA A 193 33.86 16.70 3.29
N ARG A 194 33.54 15.90 4.32
CA ARG A 194 33.11 14.51 4.16
C ARG A 194 31.80 14.37 3.39
N VAL A 195 30.84 15.26 3.62
CA VAL A 195 29.58 15.28 2.87
C VAL A 195 29.85 15.55 1.39
N ALA A 196 30.66 16.57 1.08
CA ALA A 196 31.04 16.87 -0.30
C ALA A 196 31.76 15.69 -0.99
N GLU A 197 32.65 14.99 -0.28
CA GLU A 197 33.30 13.78 -0.79
C GLU A 197 32.29 12.66 -1.08
N LEU A 198 31.36 12.41 -0.17
CA LEU A 198 30.32 11.39 -0.36
C LEU A 198 29.36 11.75 -1.51
N GLU A 199 29.01 13.03 -1.67
CA GLU A 199 28.19 13.50 -2.79
C GLU A 199 28.87 13.23 -4.13
N VAL A 200 30.18 13.49 -4.24
CA VAL A 200 30.98 13.17 -5.43
C VAL A 200 30.98 11.66 -5.70
N ARG A 201 31.23 10.82 -4.68
CA ARG A 201 31.19 9.35 -4.84
C ARG A 201 29.81 8.83 -5.26
N CYS A 202 28.74 9.40 -4.71
CA CYS A 202 27.37 9.06 -5.13
C CYS A 202 27.11 9.48 -6.58
N ALA A 203 27.60 10.64 -7.01
CA ALA A 203 27.48 11.09 -8.40
C ALA A 203 28.26 10.18 -9.37
N GLU A 204 29.46 9.74 -9.00
CA GLU A 204 30.26 8.77 -9.75
C GLU A 204 29.54 7.42 -9.88
N SER A 205 29.06 6.86 -8.76
CA SER A 205 28.32 5.59 -8.79
C SER A 205 27.02 5.68 -9.61
N ARG A 206 26.33 6.82 -9.58
CA ARG A 206 25.15 7.07 -10.46
C ARG A 206 25.55 7.04 -11.93
N LYS A 207 26.65 7.70 -12.32
CA LYS A 207 27.15 7.66 -13.71
C LYS A 207 27.52 6.24 -14.14
N GLU A 208 28.21 5.48 -13.29
CA GLU A 208 28.54 4.08 -13.58
C GLU A 208 27.28 3.24 -13.78
N SER A 209 26.25 3.42 -12.94
CA SER A 209 24.95 2.77 -13.10
C SER A 209 24.30 3.15 -14.43
N GLU A 210 24.24 4.44 -14.77
CA GLU A 210 23.70 4.91 -16.04
C GLU A 210 24.45 4.29 -17.24
N GLU A 211 25.77 4.26 -17.22
CA GLU A 211 26.54 3.62 -18.28
C GLU A 211 26.26 2.12 -18.39
N THR A 212 26.17 1.41 -17.26
CA THR A 212 25.84 -0.02 -17.27
C THR A 212 24.43 -0.27 -17.83
N THR A 213 23.45 0.58 -17.50
CA THR A 213 22.09 0.49 -18.06
C THR A 213 22.08 0.78 -19.56
N GLN A 214 22.87 1.74 -20.04
CA GLN A 214 23.02 2.02 -21.47
C GLN A 214 23.69 0.85 -22.19
N ARG A 215 24.73 0.25 -21.61
CA ARG A 215 25.39 -0.95 -22.13
C ARG A 215 24.40 -2.12 -22.21
N LEU A 216 23.56 -2.31 -21.18
CA LEU A 216 22.53 -3.34 -21.18
C LEU A 216 21.48 -3.10 -22.28
N ARG A 217 20.95 -1.88 -22.41
CA ARG A 217 19.99 -1.52 -23.48
C ARG A 217 20.55 -1.78 -24.88
N ARG A 218 21.84 -1.50 -25.10
CA ARG A 218 22.51 -1.83 -26.38
C ARG A 218 22.51 -3.34 -26.62
N LYS A 219 22.79 -4.15 -25.59
CA LYS A 219 22.74 -5.62 -25.69
C LYS A 219 21.34 -6.16 -25.90
N GLU A 220 20.31 -5.61 -25.25
CA GLU A 220 18.91 -5.95 -25.51
C GLU A 220 18.55 -5.72 -26.98
N MET A 221 18.86 -4.53 -27.52
CA MET A 221 18.63 -4.23 -28.93
C MET A 221 19.42 -5.16 -29.89
N GLU A 222 20.64 -5.56 -29.52
CA GLU A 222 21.40 -6.56 -30.28
C GLU A 222 20.71 -7.94 -30.27
N PHE A 223 20.17 -8.36 -29.12
CA PHE A 223 19.43 -9.62 -29.00
C PHE A 223 18.12 -9.59 -29.79
N ASP A 224 17.35 -8.51 -29.73
CA ASP A 224 16.11 -8.35 -30.49
C ASP A 224 16.38 -8.41 -32.01
N ARG A 225 17.44 -7.73 -32.48
CA ARG A 225 17.86 -7.81 -33.89
C ARG A 225 18.15 -9.25 -34.30
N ARG A 226 18.97 -9.97 -33.53
CA ARG A 226 19.29 -11.38 -33.80
C ARG A 226 18.05 -12.28 -33.77
N LEU A 227 17.12 -12.02 -32.85
CA LEU A 227 15.85 -12.77 -32.78
C LEU A 227 15.00 -12.52 -34.02
N THR A 228 14.86 -11.27 -34.47
CA THR A 228 14.11 -10.95 -35.69
C THR A 228 14.76 -11.54 -36.95
N GLU A 229 16.09 -11.54 -37.04
CA GLU A 229 16.82 -12.19 -38.13
C GLU A 229 16.59 -13.70 -38.15
N LEU A 230 16.61 -14.34 -36.98
CA LEU A 230 16.33 -15.76 -36.84
C LEU A 230 14.88 -16.10 -37.23
N GLN A 231 13.91 -15.31 -36.77
CA GLN A 231 12.49 -15.47 -37.14
C GLN A 231 12.27 -15.31 -38.64
N ARG A 232 12.89 -14.31 -39.29
CA ARG A 232 12.86 -14.14 -40.75
C ARG A 232 13.45 -15.35 -41.46
N GLY A 233 14.63 -15.81 -41.03
CA GLY A 233 15.26 -17.00 -41.61
C GLY A 233 14.43 -18.28 -41.45
N HIS A 234 13.69 -18.43 -40.35
CA HIS A 234 12.73 -19.52 -40.19
C HIS A 234 11.51 -19.38 -41.12
N ALA A 235 10.94 -18.17 -41.24
CA ALA A 235 9.83 -17.91 -42.13
C ALA A 235 10.20 -18.19 -43.60
N ASP A 236 11.38 -17.77 -44.03
CA ASP A 236 11.89 -18.03 -45.39
C ASP A 236 12.06 -19.53 -45.67
N LYS A 237 12.58 -20.29 -44.69
CA LYS A 237 12.69 -21.76 -44.78
C LYS A 237 11.32 -22.42 -44.90
N VAL A 238 10.35 -22.02 -44.06
CA VAL A 238 8.97 -22.54 -44.13
C VAL A 238 8.34 -22.21 -45.48
N ALA A 239 8.51 -20.98 -45.98
CA ALA A 239 8.01 -20.58 -47.29
C ALA A 239 8.63 -21.41 -48.43
N ALA A 240 9.93 -21.68 -48.37
CA ALA A 240 10.60 -22.54 -49.34
C ALA A 240 10.07 -23.98 -49.30
N LEU A 241 9.88 -24.55 -48.10
CA LEU A 241 9.30 -25.90 -47.93
C LEU A 241 7.86 -25.97 -48.43
N LEU A 242 7.02 -24.97 -48.14
CA LEU A 242 5.66 -24.88 -48.67
C LEU A 242 5.64 -24.77 -50.19
N LYS A 243 6.55 -23.98 -50.77
CA LYS A 243 6.70 -23.87 -52.23
C LYS A 243 7.11 -25.23 -52.84
N GLN A 244 8.07 -25.92 -52.24
CA GLN A 244 8.48 -27.26 -52.66
C GLN A 244 7.33 -28.28 -52.56
N ALA A 245 6.57 -28.26 -51.46
CA ALA A 245 5.40 -29.12 -51.29
C ALA A 245 4.30 -28.82 -52.32
N SER A 246 4.03 -27.55 -52.60
CA SER A 246 3.07 -27.14 -53.63
C SER A 246 3.50 -27.53 -55.04
N ALA A 247 4.80 -27.44 -55.36
CA ALA A 247 5.35 -27.87 -56.64
C ALA A 247 5.29 -29.40 -56.81
N MET A 248 5.51 -30.15 -55.72
CA MET A 248 5.41 -31.61 -55.70
C MET A 248 3.95 -32.09 -55.77
N GLY A 249 3.01 -31.32 -55.21
CA GLY A 249 1.57 -31.56 -55.35
C GLY A 249 1.00 -31.16 -56.72
N ALA A 250 1.51 -30.10 -57.34
CA ALA A 250 1.09 -29.63 -58.67
C ALA A 250 1.64 -30.49 -59.83
N ALA A 251 2.66 -31.32 -59.59
CA ALA A 251 3.08 -32.36 -60.54
C ALA A 251 2.16 -33.60 -60.54
N GLY A 252 1.16 -33.64 -59.64
CA GLY A 252 0.29 -34.80 -59.40
C GLY A 252 -1.16 -34.67 -59.84
N ASP A 253 -1.60 -33.57 -60.45
CA ASP A 253 -3.00 -33.41 -60.85
C ASP A 253 -3.17 -32.76 -62.23
N GLY A 254 -3.38 -33.63 -63.22
CA GLY A 254 -3.45 -33.30 -64.64
C GLY A 254 -3.74 -34.50 -65.55
N GLY A 255 -4.84 -35.23 -65.28
CA GLY A 255 -5.70 -35.79 -66.33
C GLY A 255 -5.46 -37.21 -66.88
N ALA A 256 -6.37 -38.11 -66.50
CA ALA A 256 -7.06 -39.11 -67.35
C ALA A 256 -6.28 -40.25 -68.04
N SER A 257 -6.79 -41.47 -67.78
CA SER A 257 -6.89 -42.62 -68.70
C SER A 257 -5.60 -43.32 -69.16
N GLY A 258 -5.61 -44.64 -69.09
CA GLY A 258 -4.86 -45.48 -70.03
C GLY A 258 -3.56 -46.07 -69.50
N ARG A 259 -3.70 -47.13 -68.70
CA ARG A 259 -3.05 -48.43 -68.94
C ARG A 259 -1.88 -48.43 -69.94
N ARG A 260 -0.69 -48.01 -69.50
CA ARG A 260 0.67 -48.38 -69.98
C ARG A 260 1.65 -47.35 -69.41
N ARG A 261 2.31 -47.69 -68.32
CA ARG A 261 3.68 -47.27 -67.94
C ARG A 261 4.02 -47.81 -66.54
N SER A 262 3.75 -49.10 -66.33
CA SER A 262 4.23 -49.89 -65.19
C SER A 262 5.72 -50.25 -65.34
N SER A 263 6.57 -49.30 -65.77
CA SER A 263 7.99 -49.58 -66.03
C SER A 263 8.89 -48.33 -66.12
N SER A 264 8.52 -47.18 -65.55
CA SER A 264 9.34 -45.95 -65.72
C SER A 264 9.30 -44.95 -64.56
N VAL A 265 8.71 -45.29 -63.41
CA VAL A 265 8.69 -44.40 -62.22
C VAL A 265 9.37 -45.02 -61.00
N GLU A 266 9.73 -46.32 -61.03
CA GLU A 266 10.64 -46.90 -60.03
C GLU A 266 12.11 -46.44 -60.22
N GLU A 267 12.45 -45.85 -61.37
CA GLU A 267 13.83 -45.45 -61.72
C GLU A 267 14.12 -43.96 -61.46
N SER A 268 13.25 -43.24 -60.74
CA SER A 268 13.51 -41.85 -60.31
C SER A 268 13.06 -41.56 -58.87
N LEU A 269 12.86 -42.61 -58.07
CA LEU A 269 12.70 -42.56 -56.61
C LEU A 269 13.70 -43.48 -55.89
N GLY A 270 14.84 -43.77 -56.53
CA GLY A 270 15.96 -44.57 -55.99
C GLY A 270 17.27 -43.77 -55.87
N GLY A 271 17.18 -42.50 -55.48
CA GLY A 271 18.29 -41.53 -55.58
C GLY A 271 18.74 -40.86 -54.28
N LEU A 272 18.22 -41.26 -53.12
CA LEU A 272 18.85 -40.99 -51.83
C LEU A 272 19.20 -42.35 -51.27
N LYS A 273 20.50 -42.67 -51.22
CA LYS A 273 20.94 -43.96 -50.68
C LYS A 273 20.42 -44.04 -49.25
N ASP A 274 19.90 -45.19 -48.83
CA ASP A 274 19.45 -45.40 -47.44
C ASP A 274 20.55 -44.99 -46.43
N ASP A 275 21.81 -45.06 -46.85
CA ASP A 275 22.97 -44.58 -46.10
C ASP A 275 22.99 -43.05 -45.86
N ASP A 276 22.55 -42.23 -46.82
CA ASP A 276 22.49 -40.77 -46.69
C ASP A 276 21.38 -40.35 -45.73
N LEU A 277 20.23 -41.03 -45.79
CA LEU A 277 19.12 -40.85 -44.84
C LEU A 277 19.53 -41.31 -43.43
N ARG A 278 20.25 -42.44 -43.32
CA ARG A 278 20.79 -42.92 -42.03
C ARG A 278 21.82 -41.95 -41.45
N GLN A 279 22.71 -41.40 -42.27
CA GLN A 279 23.70 -40.39 -41.84
C GLN A 279 23.03 -39.10 -41.39
N LEU A 280 22.00 -38.63 -42.11
CA LEU A 280 21.26 -37.43 -41.72
C LEU A 280 20.50 -37.63 -40.40
N VAL A 281 19.87 -38.80 -40.22
CA VAL A 281 19.21 -39.16 -38.96
C VAL A 281 20.22 -39.30 -37.82
N ALA A 282 21.41 -39.87 -38.07
CA ALA A 282 22.48 -39.95 -37.08
C ALA A 282 22.99 -38.56 -36.68
N PHE A 283 23.18 -37.67 -37.65
CA PHE A 283 23.58 -36.28 -37.42
C PHE A 283 22.54 -35.51 -36.58
N TYR A 284 21.25 -35.64 -36.90
CA TYR A 284 20.20 -35.02 -36.08
C TYR A 284 20.10 -35.63 -34.68
N LYS A 285 20.30 -36.95 -34.54
CA LYS A 285 20.38 -37.58 -33.21
C LYS A 285 21.55 -37.03 -32.40
N GLU A 286 22.73 -36.89 -33.00
CA GLU A 286 23.90 -36.32 -32.34
C GLU A 286 23.69 -34.86 -31.94
N GLN A 287 23.06 -34.04 -32.82
CA GLN A 287 22.65 -32.68 -32.46
C GLN A 287 21.66 -32.64 -31.31
N MET A 288 20.66 -33.54 -31.30
CA MET A 288 19.69 -33.64 -30.21
C MET A 288 20.37 -34.05 -28.90
N GLU A 289 21.35 -34.95 -28.94
CA GLU A 289 22.14 -35.32 -27.77
C GLU A 289 23.01 -34.17 -27.26
N ALA A 290 23.63 -33.41 -28.16
CA ALA A 290 24.39 -32.21 -27.79
C ALA A 290 23.50 -31.16 -27.11
N LEU A 291 22.32 -30.87 -27.69
CA LEU A 291 21.35 -29.95 -27.11
C LEU A 291 20.79 -30.45 -25.77
N ASN A 292 20.63 -31.76 -25.59
CA ASN A 292 20.23 -32.35 -24.32
C ASN A 292 21.32 -32.22 -23.25
N LYS A 293 22.60 -32.40 -23.61
CA LYS A 293 23.74 -32.17 -22.70
C LYS A 293 23.83 -30.71 -22.28
N ASP A 294 23.66 -29.78 -23.22
CA ASP A 294 23.66 -28.35 -22.94
C ASP A 294 22.47 -27.94 -22.07
N ASN A 295 21.25 -28.42 -22.38
CA ASN A 295 20.09 -28.19 -21.53
C ASN A 295 20.28 -28.73 -20.12
N PHE A 296 20.90 -29.92 -19.98
CA PHE A 296 21.23 -30.47 -18.68
C PHE A 296 22.24 -29.59 -17.94
N TYR A 297 23.28 -29.10 -18.62
CA TYR A 297 24.25 -28.17 -18.06
C TYR A 297 23.58 -26.87 -17.59
N TYR A 298 22.77 -26.23 -18.43
CA TYR A 298 22.06 -25.00 -18.06
C TYR A 298 21.05 -25.23 -16.94
N LYS A 299 20.37 -26.38 -16.90
CA LYS A 299 19.47 -26.75 -15.81
C LYS A 299 20.22 -26.95 -14.49
N LYS A 300 21.41 -27.56 -14.52
CA LYS A 300 22.29 -27.72 -13.36
C LYS A 300 22.82 -26.37 -12.89
N LEU A 301 23.33 -25.54 -13.79
CA LEU A 301 23.82 -24.20 -13.52
C LEU A 301 22.70 -23.32 -12.94
N ASN A 302 21.49 -23.36 -13.52
CA ASN A 302 20.34 -22.64 -12.99
C ASN A 302 19.91 -23.14 -11.61
N ARG A 303 19.99 -24.44 -11.32
CA ARG A 303 19.73 -24.96 -9.97
C ARG A 303 20.78 -24.48 -8.97
N GLU A 304 22.04 -24.36 -9.38
CA GLU A 304 23.13 -23.82 -8.56
C GLU A 304 22.97 -22.31 -8.34
N LEU A 305 22.69 -21.53 -9.39
CA LEU A 305 22.41 -20.10 -9.31
C LEU A 305 21.17 -19.82 -8.45
N LYS A 306 20.08 -20.59 -8.61
CA LYS A 306 18.92 -20.51 -7.70
C LYS A 306 19.25 -20.86 -6.26
N ARG A 307 20.18 -21.81 -6.02
CA ARG A 307 20.66 -22.13 -4.66
C ARG A 307 21.50 -20.98 -4.09
N LYS A 308 22.40 -20.39 -4.87
CA LYS A 308 23.20 -19.22 -4.48
C LYS A 308 22.32 -18.01 -4.18
N LEU A 309 21.37 -17.70 -5.07
CA LEU A 309 20.42 -16.60 -4.88
C LEU A 309 19.57 -16.78 -3.60
N ARG A 310 19.08 -18.00 -3.34
CA ARG A 310 18.38 -18.30 -2.07
C ARG A 310 19.30 -18.23 -0.85
N GLY A 311 20.57 -18.62 -1.01
CA GLY A 311 21.60 -18.51 0.02
C GLY A 311 21.94 -17.07 0.35
N GLU A 312 22.09 -16.20 -0.65
CA GLU A 312 22.30 -14.77 -0.50
C GLU A 312 21.06 -14.08 0.08
N LEU A 313 19.85 -14.48 -0.34
CA LEU A 313 18.60 -13.95 0.22
C LEU A 313 18.40 -14.35 1.70
N ARG A 314 18.79 -15.58 2.09
CA ARG A 314 18.78 -16.02 3.50
C ARG A 314 19.97 -15.49 4.31
N GLY A 315 21.12 -15.27 3.69
CA GLY A 315 22.31 -14.67 4.32
C GLY A 315 22.14 -13.17 4.55
N SER A 316 21.44 -12.49 3.64
CA SER A 316 21.04 -11.09 3.78
C SER A 316 19.93 -10.90 4.82
N SER A 317 19.05 -11.90 5.01
CA SER A 317 18.01 -11.83 6.06
C SER A 317 18.53 -12.00 7.49
N VAL A 318 19.77 -12.45 7.71
CA VAL A 318 20.39 -12.50 9.06
C VAL A 318 21.14 -11.21 9.41
N VAL A 319 21.43 -10.35 8.43
CA VAL A 319 22.08 -9.04 8.66
C VAL A 319 21.10 -7.86 8.52
N SER A 320 19.83 -8.13 8.15
CA SER A 320 18.79 -7.10 8.00
C SER A 320 17.54 -7.33 8.85
N ALA A 321 17.67 -8.03 9.99
CA ALA A 321 16.58 -8.21 10.95
C ALA A 321 16.50 -7.08 12.01
N SER A 322 16.83 -5.84 11.62
CA SER A 322 16.54 -4.65 12.44
C SER A 322 16.27 -3.42 11.57
N ALA A 323 15.32 -3.50 10.64
CA ALA A 323 14.69 -2.31 10.07
C ALA A 323 13.31 -2.66 9.49
N SER A 324 12.30 -2.48 10.33
CA SER A 324 10.94 -2.01 10.02
C SER A 324 10.19 -2.64 8.84
N ALA A 325 9.12 -3.34 9.22
CA ALA A 325 7.98 -3.68 8.39
C ALA A 325 7.39 -2.46 7.67
N ARG A 326 7.11 -2.61 6.38
CA ARG A 326 5.92 -2.06 5.72
C ARG A 326 5.69 -2.85 4.44
N GLY A 327 4.64 -3.68 4.47
CA GLY A 327 4.30 -4.59 3.39
C GLY A 327 3.79 -3.87 2.16
N TRP A 328 4.14 -4.44 1.00
CA TRP A 328 3.33 -4.45 -0.20
C TRP A 328 3.25 -5.90 -0.71
N PRO A 329 2.12 -6.32 -1.30
CA PRO A 329 1.78 -7.72 -1.46
C PRO A 329 2.45 -8.29 -2.71
N ALA A 330 3.32 -9.27 -2.54
CA ALA A 330 3.82 -10.10 -3.63
C ALA A 330 3.81 -11.55 -3.16
N ASP A 331 2.68 -12.24 -3.34
CA ASP A 331 2.60 -13.69 -3.59
C ASP A 331 1.14 -14.16 -3.65
N ALA A 332 0.48 -13.91 -4.78
CA ALA A 332 -0.76 -14.60 -5.15
C ALA A 332 -0.93 -14.71 -6.67
N ALA A 333 0.14 -15.07 -7.38
CA ALA A 333 0.06 -15.60 -8.74
C ALA A 333 1.30 -16.44 -8.96
N LEU A 334 1.15 -17.62 -9.58
CA LEU A 334 2.17 -18.68 -9.78
C LEU A 334 2.13 -19.83 -8.74
N ARG A 335 0.95 -20.41 -8.55
CA ARG A 335 0.83 -21.88 -8.50
C ARG A 335 0.10 -22.38 -9.74
N GLY A 336 0.85 -23.10 -10.57
CA GLY A 336 0.40 -24.26 -11.33
C GLY A 336 -0.85 -24.12 -12.21
N GLY A 337 -0.67 -23.60 -13.43
CA GLY A 337 -1.47 -24.01 -14.59
C GLY A 337 -0.69 -25.07 -15.35
N THR A 338 -1.21 -26.29 -15.36
CA THR A 338 -0.78 -27.42 -16.20
C THR A 338 -1.12 -27.14 -17.67
N TRP A 339 -0.16 -27.35 -18.56
CA TRP A 339 -0.36 -27.57 -20.00
C TRP A 339 -1.06 -28.94 -20.16
N GLU A 340 -1.96 -29.28 -21.08
CA GLU A 340 -2.36 -28.84 -22.43
C GLU A 340 -3.84 -29.25 -22.60
N ASP A 341 -4.62 -28.60 -23.48
CA ASP A 341 -5.01 -29.23 -24.76
C ASP A 341 -5.78 -28.26 -25.67
N GLY A 342 -5.63 -28.46 -26.97
CA GLY A 342 -5.94 -27.47 -28.00
C GLY A 342 -7.41 -27.22 -28.30
N SER A 343 -7.68 -26.05 -28.89
CA SER A 343 -8.49 -25.92 -30.10
C SER A 343 -8.47 -24.46 -30.55
N ALA A 344 -8.45 -24.31 -31.86
CA ALA A 344 -8.25 -23.07 -32.60
C ALA A 344 -9.46 -22.13 -32.55
N GLN A 345 -9.23 -20.81 -32.66
CA GLN A 345 -9.68 -19.94 -33.78
C GLN A 345 -9.57 -18.44 -33.40
N PRO A 346 -9.48 -17.52 -34.39
CA PRO A 346 -8.74 -16.27 -34.26
C PRO A 346 -9.60 -14.98 -34.11
N VAL A 347 -8.98 -14.00 -33.45
CA VAL A 347 -8.98 -12.54 -33.71
C VAL A 347 -10.32 -11.82 -33.99
N HIS A 348 -10.68 -10.88 -33.11
CA HIS A 348 -11.06 -9.52 -33.56
C HIS A 348 -10.64 -8.46 -32.55
N ILE A 349 -9.74 -7.58 -33.01
CA ILE A 349 -9.44 -6.28 -32.42
C ILE A 349 -10.62 -5.36 -32.73
N ARG A 350 -11.20 -4.70 -31.72
CA ARG A 350 -11.96 -3.48 -31.93
C ARG A 350 -11.65 -2.48 -30.82
N GLN A 351 -11.04 -1.38 -31.21
CA GLN A 351 -10.81 -0.20 -30.40
C GLN A 351 -12.14 0.54 -30.17
N SER A 352 -12.35 0.94 -28.91
CA SER A 352 -12.87 2.22 -28.43
C SER A 352 -14.16 2.82 -29.01
N SER A 353 -15.17 3.04 -28.15
CA SER A 353 -15.74 4.38 -27.91
C SER A 353 -16.79 4.41 -26.78
N MET A 354 -16.54 5.31 -25.81
CA MET A 354 -17.46 6.26 -25.14
C MET A 354 -18.76 5.83 -24.43
N THR A 355 -18.84 6.28 -23.17
CA THR A 355 -19.98 6.92 -22.45
C THR A 355 -21.35 6.24 -22.43
N ASP A 356 -21.75 5.72 -21.26
CA ASP A 356 -23.04 6.03 -20.60
C ASP A 356 -23.23 5.15 -19.35
N ALA A 357 -23.12 5.73 -18.16
CA ALA A 357 -23.46 5.07 -16.90
C ALA A 357 -24.18 6.02 -15.93
N SER A 358 -25.11 6.82 -16.45
CA SER A 358 -26.12 7.53 -15.66
C SER A 358 -27.49 7.15 -16.18
N LYS A 359 -27.99 5.96 -15.81
CA LYS A 359 -29.36 5.53 -16.16
C LYS A 359 -30.05 4.56 -15.21
N TYR A 360 -29.56 4.36 -14.00
CA TYR A 360 -30.27 3.57 -12.99
C TYR A 360 -30.26 4.23 -11.61
N LEU A 361 -30.94 5.36 -11.50
CA LEU A 361 -31.46 5.88 -10.23
C LEU A 361 -32.86 6.42 -10.52
N THR A 362 -33.88 5.61 -10.26
CA THR A 362 -35.28 6.06 -10.17
C THR A 362 -35.52 6.61 -8.76
N PRO A 363 -36.13 7.80 -8.61
CA PRO A 363 -36.64 8.27 -7.33
C PRO A 363 -38.06 7.70 -7.11
N ILE A 364 -38.33 7.18 -5.91
CA ILE A 364 -39.71 6.96 -5.45
C ILE A 364 -39.90 7.80 -4.18
N ASP A 365 -40.63 8.87 -4.43
CA ASP A 365 -41.47 9.77 -3.65
C ASP A 365 -41.58 9.65 -2.12
N ALA A 366 -41.66 10.87 -1.58
CA ALA A 366 -41.98 11.26 -0.24
C ALA A 366 -43.51 11.34 0.01
N GLU A 367 -43.84 11.76 1.24
CA GLU A 367 -45.16 12.03 1.84
C GLU A 367 -45.77 10.78 2.52
N GLN A 368 -46.11 10.75 3.82
CA GLN A 368 -46.69 11.77 4.69
C GLN A 368 -46.36 11.43 6.16
N SER A 369 -46.02 12.41 7.00
CA SER A 369 -46.61 12.52 8.35
C SER A 369 -46.23 13.86 8.99
N ALA A 370 -47.23 14.44 9.65
CA ALA A 370 -47.36 15.83 10.01
C ALA A 370 -46.49 16.27 11.19
N CYS A 371 -46.23 17.58 11.17
CA CYS A 371 -45.62 18.37 12.23
C CYS A 371 -46.40 18.34 13.55
N GLU A 372 -45.67 18.32 14.66
CA GLU A 372 -46.12 18.79 15.97
C GLU A 372 -45.07 19.78 16.52
N PRO A 373 -45.46 20.90 17.15
CA PRO A 373 -44.62 22.11 17.20
C PRO A 373 -43.70 22.16 18.42
N GLN A 374 -42.48 22.68 18.23
CA GLN A 374 -41.64 23.16 19.33
C GLN A 374 -41.92 24.65 19.63
N PRO A 375 -41.80 25.09 20.90
CA PRO A 375 -42.09 26.46 21.31
C PRO A 375 -40.92 27.41 21.00
N GLN A 376 -41.25 28.64 20.61
CA GLN A 376 -40.31 29.74 20.43
C GLN A 376 -39.78 30.27 21.79
N PRO A 377 -38.55 30.80 21.84
CA PRO A 377 -38.07 31.56 23.00
C PRO A 377 -38.55 33.02 22.93
N ALA A 378 -39.06 33.52 24.07
CA ALA A 378 -39.47 34.91 24.25
C ALA A 378 -38.25 35.82 24.44
N ALA A 379 -38.25 36.95 23.74
CA ALA A 379 -37.36 38.09 23.94
C ALA A 379 -37.96 39.05 24.99
N VAL A 380 -37.13 39.52 25.94
CA VAL A 380 -37.32 40.77 26.69
C VAL A 380 -35.93 41.36 27.01
N GLU A 381 -35.61 42.50 26.40
CA GLU A 381 -34.61 43.52 26.79
C GLU A 381 -35.22 44.49 27.86
N PRO A 382 -34.58 45.60 28.36
CA PRO A 382 -33.18 46.10 28.32
C PRO A 382 -32.66 46.72 29.68
N ALA A 383 -31.49 47.40 29.61
CA ALA A 383 -30.93 48.48 30.48
C ALA A 383 -29.94 48.02 31.59
N ALA A 384 -28.81 48.68 31.93
CA ALA A 384 -28.20 49.99 31.67
C ALA A 384 -26.66 49.87 31.95
N ALA A 385 -25.76 50.46 31.14
CA ALA A 385 -25.02 51.73 31.35
C ALA A 385 -23.92 51.78 32.45
N THR A 386 -22.64 51.84 32.02
CA THR A 386 -21.53 52.77 32.40
C THR A 386 -20.27 52.33 31.64
N ALA A 387 -19.77 53.05 30.61
CA ALA A 387 -18.87 54.22 30.65
C ALA A 387 -17.54 53.96 31.39
N ASP A 388 -16.38 53.93 30.69
CA ASP A 388 -15.47 55.09 30.57
C ASP A 388 -14.12 54.77 29.84
N GLY A 389 -13.62 55.75 29.06
CA GLY A 389 -12.23 55.96 28.53
C GLY A 389 -11.70 55.03 27.43
N GLY A 390 -11.36 55.41 26.18
CA GLY A 390 -10.65 56.62 25.68
C GLY A 390 -9.14 56.49 25.97
N VAL A 391 -8.15 56.56 25.07
CA VAL A 391 -7.88 57.33 23.82
C VAL A 391 -6.63 56.66 23.15
N GLY A 392 -6.58 56.34 21.85
CA GLY A 392 -6.00 57.13 20.72
C GLY A 392 -4.45 57.16 20.72
N ALA A 393 -3.67 57.24 19.64
CA ALA A 393 -3.81 57.20 18.17
C ALA A 393 -2.38 57.37 17.57
N ALA A 394 -2.25 57.24 16.23
CA ALA A 394 -1.13 57.58 15.33
C ALA A 394 -0.05 56.50 15.17
N THR A 395 0.22 55.87 14.01
CA THR A 395 0.17 56.25 12.57
C THR A 395 1.05 57.45 12.20
N ALA A 396 2.26 57.16 11.70
CA ALA A 396 3.00 57.98 10.72
C ALA A 396 4.17 57.18 10.09
N PRO A 397 4.67 57.55 8.89
CA PRO A 397 5.20 56.64 7.87
C PRO A 397 6.71 56.81 7.53
N LEU A 398 7.16 55.99 6.57
CA LEU A 398 8.47 55.95 5.87
C LEU A 398 9.05 57.31 5.43
N PRO A 399 10.38 57.37 5.21
CA PRO A 399 10.94 57.63 3.87
C PRO A 399 12.17 56.73 3.54
N LEU A 400 12.25 56.13 2.35
CA LEU A 400 12.93 56.58 1.11
C LEU A 400 14.47 56.54 1.13
N GLU A 401 14.99 55.67 0.24
CA GLU A 401 16.15 55.78 -0.65
C GLU A 401 17.52 56.26 -0.12
N GLU A 402 18.55 55.41 -0.33
CA GLU A 402 19.78 55.75 -1.07
C GLU A 402 20.70 54.50 -1.19
N GLU A 403 20.75 53.91 -2.39
CA GLU A 403 21.97 53.31 -2.95
C GLU A 403 22.77 54.46 -3.61
N PRO A 404 24.13 54.45 -3.63
CA PRO A 404 24.80 53.79 -4.76
C PRO A 404 26.24 53.27 -4.53
N GLU A 405 26.62 52.43 -5.51
CA GLU A 405 27.92 52.36 -6.19
C GLU A 405 29.09 51.53 -5.61
N ALA A 406 29.31 50.42 -6.31
CA ALA A 406 30.60 49.76 -6.48
C ALA A 406 31.58 50.63 -7.31
N PRO A 407 32.89 50.49 -7.09
CA PRO A 407 33.88 50.78 -8.12
C PRO A 407 34.35 49.50 -8.83
N ARG A 408 34.22 49.52 -10.16
CA ARG A 408 34.91 48.63 -11.12
C ARG A 408 36.36 49.09 -11.36
N PRO A 409 37.21 48.25 -12.01
CA PRO A 409 38.66 48.31 -11.88
C PRO A 409 39.35 49.19 -12.93
N ALA A 410 40.48 49.77 -12.55
CA ALA A 410 41.57 50.24 -13.40
C ALA A 410 42.87 49.90 -12.66
N GLY A 411 44.00 49.54 -13.25
CA GLY A 411 44.45 49.46 -14.62
C GLY A 411 45.94 49.12 -14.54
N SER A 412 46.42 48.43 -15.57
CA SER A 412 47.82 48.17 -15.93
C SER A 412 48.82 49.27 -15.57
N ASP A 413 49.93 48.88 -14.96
CA ASP A 413 51.33 49.25 -15.28
C ASP A 413 52.21 48.23 -14.50
N GLY A 414 53.28 47.62 -15.00
CA GLY A 414 54.17 47.99 -16.09
C GLY A 414 55.60 48.08 -15.53
N GLY A 415 56.39 47.01 -15.67
CA GLY A 415 57.84 46.96 -15.37
C GLY A 415 58.18 46.41 -13.97
N GLY A 416 59.10 45.46 -13.76
CA GLY A 416 60.21 44.95 -14.56
C GLY A 416 61.42 44.84 -13.62
N GLY A 417 62.03 43.66 -13.44
CA GLY A 417 63.28 43.55 -12.68
C GLY A 417 63.62 42.20 -12.05
N ALA A 418 64.18 41.31 -12.89
CA ALA A 418 65.35 40.45 -12.69
C ALA A 418 65.70 39.78 -11.32
N GLY A 419 66.07 38.49 -11.44
CA GLY A 419 66.92 37.70 -10.52
C GLY A 419 66.14 36.56 -9.84
N GLY A 420 66.27 35.27 -10.17
CA GLY A 420 67.46 34.44 -10.37
C GLY A 420 67.35 33.24 -9.38
N PRO A 421 67.53 31.96 -9.78
CA PRO A 421 67.10 30.77 -9.02
C PRO A 421 68.23 30.21 -8.12
N PRO A 422 67.93 29.29 -7.16
CA PRO A 422 68.04 27.85 -7.45
C PRO A 422 67.03 26.97 -6.65
N GLY A 423 66.65 25.78 -7.12
CA GLY A 423 67.37 24.58 -6.69
C GLY A 423 66.54 23.32 -6.91
N ARG A 424 67.07 22.42 -7.73
CA ARG A 424 66.63 21.03 -7.89
C ARG A 424 67.00 20.24 -6.65
N ILE A 425 66.10 19.38 -6.16
CA ILE A 425 66.48 18.22 -5.35
C ILE A 425 65.92 16.97 -6.03
N SER A 426 66.81 16.30 -6.74
CA SER A 426 66.75 14.87 -7.03
C SER A 426 67.08 14.09 -5.76
N GLY A 427 66.30 13.06 -5.45
CA GLY A 427 66.58 12.14 -4.34
C GLY A 427 66.03 10.76 -4.63
N SER A 428 66.79 9.97 -5.36
CA SER A 428 66.65 8.53 -5.54
C SER A 428 67.46 7.76 -4.48
N ARG A 429 66.84 6.80 -3.77
CA ARG A 429 67.42 5.54 -3.24
C ARG A 429 66.32 4.82 -2.44
N ALA A 430 65.80 3.68 -2.86
CA ALA A 430 66.36 2.33 -2.75
C ALA A 430 66.61 1.89 -1.30
N ARG A 431 65.62 1.22 -0.70
CA ARG A 431 65.69 -0.17 -0.23
C ARG A 431 64.29 -0.72 -0.01
#